data_AF-A0A7S0RWP3-F1
#
_entry.id   AF-A0A7S0RWP3-F1
#
_cell.length_a   1.000
_cell.length_b   1.000
_cell.length_c   1.000
_cell.angle_alpha   90.00
_cell.angle_beta   90.00
_cell.angle_gamma   90.00
#
_symmetry.space_group_name_H-M   'P 1'
#
loop_
_entity.id
_entity.type
_entity.pdbx_description
1 polymer ?
#
loop_
_entity_poly.entity_id
_entity_poly.type
_entity_poly.pdbx_seq_one_letter_code
_entity_poly.pdbx_strand_id
1 'polypeptide(L)'
;MGVTATAGAKAFSHTFSLALTLAVLTNLTQYTWHKVADKAGTHWQRHGPVWLLAVATPLLCADLMRHCLQDAGIWPAPGSSMYRDDCDEVAGLKGLRCLTLVGWIFSILCTYSGFIMMVTAVVWSANLHGKIHAAWSQISIASGRRTPLPA
;
A
#
# COMPACT_ATOMS: atom_id res chain seq x y z
N MET A 1 34.71 13.21 2.43
CA MET A 1 34.33 11.85 2.89
C MET A 1 32.87 11.73 3.37
N GLY A 2 32.01 12.74 3.23
CA GLY A 2 30.60 12.66 3.66
C GLY A 2 29.61 12.07 2.63
N VAL A 3 29.99 12.02 1.35
CA VAL A 3 29.11 11.59 0.24
C VAL A 3 28.87 10.07 0.19
N THR A 4 29.86 9.26 0.60
CA THR A 4 29.76 7.80 0.60
C THR A 4 28.91 7.25 1.75
N ALA A 5 28.95 7.89 2.92
CA ALA A 5 28.11 7.51 4.06
C ALA A 5 26.62 7.71 3.73
N THR A 6 26.26 8.83 3.08
CA THR A 6 24.87 9.13 2.72
C THR A 6 24.36 8.24 1.58
N ALA A 7 25.18 7.92 0.58
CA ALA A 7 24.80 7.00 -0.50
C ALA A 7 24.57 5.57 0.00
N GLY A 8 25.47 5.07 0.86
CA GLY A 8 25.32 3.74 1.48
C GLY A 8 24.09 3.66 2.41
N ALA A 9 23.83 4.70 3.20
CA ALA A 9 22.64 4.79 4.04
C ALA A 9 21.35 4.76 3.22
N LYS A 10 21.29 5.51 2.10
CA LYS A 10 20.16 5.51 1.17
C LYS A 10 19.88 4.11 0.62
N ALA A 11 20.92 3.45 0.10
CA ALA A 11 20.81 2.11 -0.46
C ALA A 11 20.35 1.08 0.59
N PHE A 12 20.88 1.17 1.81
CA PHE A 12 20.46 0.34 2.92
C PHE A 12 18.98 0.58 3.28
N SER A 13 18.55 1.84 3.42
CA SER A 13 17.16 2.17 3.74
C SER A 13 16.19 1.62 2.71
N HIS A 14 16.46 1.77 1.41
CA HIS A 14 15.61 1.21 0.37
C HIS A 14 15.53 -0.31 0.41
N THR A 15 16.68 -0.98 0.57
CA THR A 15 16.74 -2.45 0.63
C THR A 15 16.03 -3.00 1.86
N PHE A 16 16.25 -2.37 3.02
CA PHE A 16 15.59 -2.74 4.26
C PHE A 16 14.07 -2.52 4.18
N SER A 17 13.63 -1.39 3.64
CA SER A 17 12.20 -1.11 3.42
C SER A 17 11.57 -2.11 2.46
N LEU A 18 12.26 -2.54 1.40
CA LEU A 18 11.80 -3.60 0.50
C LEU A 18 11.61 -4.92 1.26
N ALA A 19 12.62 -5.35 2.01
CA ALA A 19 12.59 -6.60 2.75
C ALA A 19 11.46 -6.61 3.80
N LEU A 20 11.34 -5.54 4.58
CA LEU A 20 10.31 -5.40 5.60
C LEU A 20 8.90 -5.38 4.99
N THR A 21 8.69 -4.58 3.94
CA THR A 21 7.38 -4.46 3.26
C THR A 21 6.97 -5.81 2.68
N LEU A 22 7.88 -6.49 1.98
CA LEU A 22 7.61 -7.79 1.40
C LEU A 22 7.27 -8.83 2.48
N ALA A 23 8.06 -8.89 3.56
CA ALA A 23 7.85 -9.83 4.65
C ALA A 23 6.48 -9.59 5.33
N VAL A 24 6.15 -8.34 5.66
CA VAL A 24 4.89 -7.99 6.32
C VAL A 24 3.70 -8.30 5.41
N LEU A 25 3.70 -7.85 4.15
CA LEU A 25 2.57 -8.04 3.25
C LEU A 25 2.35 -9.52 2.88
N THR A 26 3.44 -10.27 2.72
CA THR A 26 3.35 -11.72 2.47
C THR A 26 2.81 -12.46 3.70
N ASN A 27 3.27 -12.12 4.91
CA ASN A 27 2.75 -12.69 6.15
C ASN A 27 1.27 -12.32 6.37
N LEU A 28 0.86 -11.10 6.07
CA LEU A 28 -0.56 -10.72 6.10
C LEU A 28 -1.37 -11.52 5.07
N THR A 29 -0.83 -11.79 3.88
CA THR A 29 -1.50 -12.62 2.86
C THR A 29 -1.70 -14.04 3.39
N GLN A 30 -0.68 -14.63 4.00
CA GLN A 30 -0.76 -15.95 4.64
C GLN A 30 -1.77 -15.96 5.79
N TYR A 31 -1.74 -14.96 6.66
CA TYR A 31 -2.67 -14.84 7.78
C TYR A 31 -4.11 -14.73 7.29
N THR A 32 -4.38 -13.88 6.30
CA THR A 32 -5.73 -13.71 5.74
C THR A 32 -6.22 -14.97 5.03
N TRP A 33 -5.32 -15.71 4.35
CA TRP A 33 -5.62 -17.03 3.80
C TRP A 33 -5.99 -18.06 4.88
N HIS A 34 -5.26 -18.09 6.00
CA HIS A 34 -5.60 -18.96 7.11
C HIS A 34 -6.94 -18.58 7.75
N LYS A 35 -7.17 -17.29 7.99
CA LYS A 35 -8.43 -16.74 8.52
C LYS A 35 -9.64 -17.04 7.64
N VAL A 36 -9.41 -17.27 6.35
CA VAL A 36 -10.43 -17.64 5.39
C VAL A 36 -11.03 -19.00 5.74
N ALA A 37 -10.28 -19.93 6.35
CA ALA A 37 -10.78 -21.23 6.82
C ALA A 37 -12.07 -21.10 7.66
N ASP A 38 -12.14 -20.08 8.52
CA ASP A 38 -13.24 -19.86 9.46
C ASP A 38 -14.45 -19.12 8.85
N LYS A 39 -14.34 -18.65 7.59
CA LYS A 39 -15.40 -17.85 6.95
C LYS A 39 -16.28 -18.70 6.03
N ALA A 40 -17.59 -18.61 6.25
CA ALA A 40 -18.60 -19.17 5.35
C ALA A 40 -18.98 -18.16 4.25
N GLY A 41 -19.35 -18.66 3.07
CA GLY A 41 -19.79 -17.84 1.94
C GLY A 41 -19.23 -18.32 0.60
N THR A 42 -19.47 -17.52 -0.45
CA THR A 42 -18.95 -17.80 -1.80
C THR A 42 -17.44 -17.57 -1.89
N HIS A 43 -16.79 -18.17 -2.89
CA HIS A 43 -15.34 -18.04 -3.10
C HIS A 43 -14.86 -16.57 -3.12
N TRP A 44 -15.58 -15.67 -3.80
CA TRP A 44 -15.22 -14.25 -3.88
C TRP A 44 -15.45 -13.48 -2.58
N GLN A 45 -16.48 -13.83 -1.81
CA GLN A 45 -16.71 -13.23 -0.49
C GLN A 45 -15.64 -13.66 0.53
N ARG A 46 -15.14 -14.88 0.37
CA ARG A 46 -14.17 -15.51 1.25
C ARG A 46 -12.74 -15.12 0.88
N HIS A 47 -12.30 -15.41 -0.35
CA HIS A 47 -10.93 -15.21 -0.83
C HIS A 47 -10.67 -13.83 -1.45
N GLY A 48 -11.70 -13.01 -1.69
CA GLY A 48 -11.55 -11.66 -2.24
C GLY A 48 -10.48 -10.82 -1.53
N PRO A 49 -10.49 -10.72 -0.19
CA PRO A 49 -9.45 -10.01 0.56
C PRO A 49 -8.05 -10.56 0.33
N VAL A 50 -7.91 -11.87 0.16
CA VAL A 50 -6.60 -12.50 -0.01
C VAL A 50 -6.04 -12.20 -1.39
N TRP A 51 -6.86 -12.32 -2.44
CA TRP A 51 -6.43 -11.97 -3.79
C TRP A 51 -6.08 -10.49 -3.93
N LEU A 52 -6.85 -9.61 -3.28
CA LEU A 52 -6.53 -8.18 -3.23
C LEU A 52 -5.18 -7.94 -2.56
N LEU A 53 -4.89 -8.60 -1.44
CA LEU A 53 -3.61 -8.43 -0.74
C LEU A 53 -2.44 -9.05 -1.53
N ALA A 54 -2.66 -10.21 -2.14
CA ALA A 54 -1.66 -10.91 -2.94
C ALA A 54 -1.26 -10.10 -4.18
N VAL A 55 -2.20 -9.38 -4.80
CA VAL A 55 -1.91 -8.47 -5.93
C VAL A 55 -1.35 -7.13 -5.45
N ALA A 56 -1.81 -6.60 -4.31
CA ALA A 56 -1.26 -5.38 -3.71
C ALA A 56 0.22 -5.52 -3.32
N THR A 57 0.63 -6.72 -2.91
CA THR A 57 2.01 -7.00 -2.45
C THR A 57 3.07 -6.69 -3.52
N PRO A 58 3.05 -7.27 -4.74
CA PRO A 58 4.01 -6.94 -5.78
C PRO A 58 3.86 -5.50 -6.29
N LEU A 59 2.65 -4.94 -6.30
CA LEU A 59 2.41 -3.53 -6.68
C LEU A 59 3.14 -2.56 -5.74
N LEU A 60 3.03 -2.77 -4.42
CA LEU A 60 3.73 -1.96 -3.41
C LEU A 60 5.24 -2.21 -3.43
N CYS A 61 5.68 -3.44 -3.69
CA CYS A 61 7.10 -3.75 -3.78
C CYS A 61 7.76 -3.23 -5.07
N ALA A 62 6.99 -2.95 -6.13
CA ALA A 62 7.53 -2.54 -7.42
C ALA A 62 8.32 -1.22 -7.35
N ASP A 63 7.84 -0.22 -6.62
CA ASP A 63 8.56 1.06 -6.48
C ASP A 63 9.81 0.93 -5.60
N LEU A 64 9.73 0.14 -4.51
CA LEU A 64 10.89 -0.18 -3.68
C LEU A 64 11.95 -0.95 -4.48
N MET A 65 11.53 -1.87 -5.36
CA MET A 65 12.42 -2.59 -6.26
C MET A 65 13.12 -1.65 -7.24
N ARG A 66 12.40 -0.67 -7.82
CA ARG A 66 13.00 0.36 -8.68
C ARG A 66 14.11 1.12 -7.95
N HIS A 67 13.88 1.51 -6.70
CA HIS A 67 14.89 2.18 -5.88
C HIS A 67 16.10 1.30 -5.57
N CYS A 68 15.90 0.03 -5.26
CA CYS A 68 17.01 -0.91 -5.05
C CYS A 68 17.83 -1.15 -6.33
N LEU A 69 17.16 -1.24 -7.49
CA LEU A 69 17.82 -1.38 -8.79
C LEU A 69 18.62 -0.12 -9.18
N GLN A 70 18.15 1.06 -8.80
CA GLN A 70 18.90 2.32 -8.93
C GLN A 70 20.16 2.31 -8.08
N ASP A 71 20.04 1.94 -6.81
CA ASP A 71 21.16 1.96 -5.87
C ASP A 71 22.21 0.87 -6.18
N ALA A 72 21.79 -0.25 -6.79
CA ALA A 72 22.68 -1.31 -7.29
C ALA A 72 23.34 -0.97 -8.64
N GLY A 73 22.98 0.15 -9.28
CA GLY A 73 23.51 0.55 -10.59
C GLY A 73 23.00 -0.27 -11.79
N ILE A 74 22.01 -1.16 -11.58
CA ILE A 74 21.42 -2.00 -12.63
C ILE A 74 20.46 -1.19 -13.51
N TRP A 75 19.70 -0.28 -12.91
CA TRP A 75 18.78 0.61 -13.62
C TRP A 75 19.01 2.07 -13.21
N PRO A 76 20.09 2.71 -13.68
CA PRO A 76 20.44 4.08 -13.31
C PRO A 76 19.55 5.14 -13.99
N ALA A 77 19.60 6.36 -13.46
CA ALA A 77 19.00 7.53 -14.12
C ALA A 77 19.69 7.82 -15.47
N PRO A 78 18.98 8.38 -16.47
CA PRO A 78 17.60 8.93 -16.42
C PRO A 78 16.50 7.87 -16.59
N GLY A 79 16.83 6.64 -16.99
CA GLY A 79 15.87 5.61 -17.37
C GLY A 79 14.96 5.12 -16.24
N SER A 80 15.32 5.34 -14.98
CA SER A 80 14.53 5.01 -13.78
C SER A 80 14.14 6.25 -12.97
N SER A 81 14.51 7.45 -13.43
CA SER A 81 14.23 8.71 -12.72
C SER A 81 12.72 8.96 -12.69
N MET A 82 12.21 9.32 -11.51
CA MET A 82 10.78 9.59 -11.32
C MET A 82 10.37 10.95 -11.88
N TYR A 83 11.28 11.92 -11.86
CA TYR A 83 11.07 13.27 -12.36
C TYR A 83 12.00 13.54 -13.55
N ARG A 84 11.56 14.41 -14.46
CA ARG A 84 12.43 14.90 -15.55
C ARG A 84 13.49 15.82 -14.97
N ASP A 85 14.71 15.69 -15.50
CA ASP A 85 15.88 16.45 -15.01
C ASP A 85 15.79 17.95 -15.34
N ASP A 86 14.99 18.34 -16.34
CA ASP A 86 14.79 19.74 -16.77
C ASP A 86 13.78 20.54 -15.91
N CYS A 87 13.34 19.99 -14.78
CA CYS A 87 12.33 20.61 -13.91
C CYS A 87 12.96 21.11 -12.60
N ASP A 88 13.27 22.41 -12.52
CA ASP A 88 13.95 23.01 -11.37
C ASP A 88 13.07 23.13 -10.11
N GLU A 89 11.74 23.17 -10.26
CA GLU A 89 10.80 23.31 -9.14
C GLU A 89 9.71 22.24 -9.14
N VAL A 90 9.90 21.20 -8.34
CA VAL A 90 8.89 20.19 -8.01
C VAL A 90 8.01 20.65 -6.84
N ALA A 91 7.29 21.77 -7.01
CA ALA A 91 6.34 22.29 -6.01
C ALA A 91 4.89 22.23 -6.50
N GLY A 92 4.00 21.66 -5.67
CA GLY A 92 2.56 21.59 -5.94
C GLY A 92 2.18 20.81 -7.20
N LEU A 93 1.17 21.29 -7.93
CA LEU A 93 0.64 20.67 -9.16
C LEU A 93 1.69 20.56 -10.29
N LYS A 94 2.75 21.38 -10.28
CA LYS A 94 3.85 21.29 -11.26
C LYS A 94 4.63 19.97 -11.11
N GLY A 95 4.74 19.44 -9.90
CA GLY A 95 5.37 18.14 -9.64
C GLY A 95 4.69 16.98 -10.38
N LEU A 96 3.36 17.02 -10.50
CA LEU A 96 2.60 16.00 -11.26
C LEU A 96 2.84 16.08 -12.77
N ARG A 97 3.09 17.28 -13.30
CA ARG A 97 3.42 17.50 -14.73
C ARG A 97 4.86 17.14 -15.08
N CYS A 98 5.78 17.21 -14.12
CA CYS A 98 7.18 16.83 -14.29
C CYS A 98 7.46 15.34 -14.08
N LEU A 99 6.42 14.55 -13.80
CA LEU A 99 6.54 13.11 -13.57
C LEU A 99 6.85 12.38 -14.88
N THR A 100 7.90 11.56 -14.88
CA THR A 100 8.24 10.72 -16.04
C THR A 100 7.21 9.62 -16.22
N LEU A 101 7.25 8.93 -17.37
CA LEU A 101 6.42 7.74 -17.59
C LEU A 101 6.65 6.69 -16.50
N VAL A 102 7.89 6.54 -16.03
CA VAL A 102 8.26 5.64 -14.93
C VAL A 102 7.59 6.09 -13.63
N GLY A 103 7.61 7.39 -13.32
CA GLY A 103 6.93 7.91 -12.13
C GLY A 103 5.41 7.68 -12.16
N TRP A 104 4.76 7.86 -13.31
CA TRP A 104 3.33 7.56 -13.46
C TRP A 104 3.02 6.07 -13.24
N ILE A 105 3.84 5.17 -13.78
CA ILE A 105 3.62 3.72 -13.65
C ILE A 105 3.91 3.25 -12.23
N PHE A 106 5.09 3.55 -11.68
CA PHE A 106 5.50 3.00 -10.38
C PHE A 106 4.84 3.73 -9.21
N SER A 107 4.76 5.06 -9.24
CA SER A 107 4.17 5.82 -8.14
C SER A 107 2.64 5.81 -8.23
N ILE A 108 2.07 6.35 -9.31
CA ILE A 108 0.61 6.55 -9.41
C ILE A 108 -0.12 5.23 -9.60
N LEU A 109 0.29 4.43 -10.57
CA LEU A 109 -0.39 3.17 -10.84
C LEU A 109 -0.03 2.11 -9.79
N CYS A 110 1.22 1.71 -9.63
CA CYS A 110 1.57 0.60 -8.74
C CYS A 110 1.37 0.95 -7.26
N THR A 111 1.99 2.02 -6.76
CA THR A 111 1.99 2.30 -5.32
C THR A 111 0.62 2.74 -4.79
N TYR A 112 -0.05 3.72 -5.41
CA TYR A 112 -1.36 4.16 -4.92
C TYR A 112 -2.44 3.10 -5.11
N SER A 113 -2.48 2.37 -6.25
CA SER A 113 -3.44 1.28 -6.40
C SER A 113 -3.15 0.15 -5.40
N GLY A 114 -1.88 -0.17 -5.17
CA GLY A 114 -1.45 -1.15 -4.16
C GLY A 114 -1.93 -0.77 -2.75
N PHE A 115 -1.78 0.51 -2.36
CA PHE A 115 -2.28 1.00 -1.07
C PHE A 115 -3.81 0.89 -0.97
N ILE A 116 -4.54 1.30 -2.01
CA ILE A 116 -6.00 1.21 -2.03
C ILE A 116 -6.43 -0.26 -1.88
N MET A 117 -5.86 -1.16 -2.68
CA MET A 117 -6.17 -2.59 -2.62
C MET A 117 -5.83 -3.19 -1.25
N MET A 118 -4.69 -2.85 -0.66
CA MET A 118 -4.29 -3.29 0.67
C MET A 118 -5.28 -2.81 1.74
N VAL A 119 -5.65 -1.53 1.73
CA VAL A 119 -6.60 -0.95 2.70
C VAL A 119 -7.96 -1.62 2.55
N THR A 120 -8.48 -1.76 1.33
CA THR A 120 -9.75 -2.43 1.07
C THR A 120 -9.72 -3.90 1.51
N ALA A 121 -8.63 -4.62 1.24
CA ALA A 121 -8.43 -6.00 1.68
C ALA A 121 -8.46 -6.12 3.22
N VAL A 122 -7.75 -5.24 3.93
CA VAL A 122 -7.71 -5.26 5.40
C VAL A 122 -9.08 -4.95 5.98
N VAL A 123 -9.74 -3.89 5.52
CA VAL A 123 -11.09 -3.49 5.98
C VAL A 123 -12.10 -4.61 5.77
N TRP A 124 -12.05 -5.27 4.61
CA TRP A 124 -12.90 -6.42 4.29
C TRP A 124 -12.55 -7.63 5.17
N SER A 125 -11.27 -8.00 5.27
CA SER A 125 -10.84 -9.17 6.04
C SER A 125 -11.27 -9.10 7.52
N ALA A 126 -11.19 -7.91 8.12
CA ALA A 126 -11.58 -7.66 9.51
C ALA A 126 -13.10 -7.52 9.72
N ASN A 127 -13.89 -7.50 8.64
CA ASN A 127 -15.30 -7.09 8.63
C ASN A 127 -15.49 -5.77 9.40
N LEU A 128 -14.55 -4.84 9.20
CA LEU A 128 -14.43 -3.64 10.02
C LEU A 128 -15.63 -2.72 9.83
N HIS A 129 -16.17 -2.65 8.61
CA HIS A 129 -17.36 -1.87 8.30
C HIS A 129 -18.56 -2.24 9.18
N GLY A 130 -18.85 -3.55 9.33
CA GLY A 130 -19.94 -4.02 10.18
C GLY A 130 -19.71 -3.69 11.67
N LYS A 131 -18.48 -3.83 12.14
CA LYS A 131 -18.11 -3.52 13.53
C LYS A 131 -18.22 -2.02 13.83
N ILE A 132 -17.78 -1.17 12.92
CA ILE A 132 -17.90 0.29 13.03
C ILE A 132 -19.38 0.67 13.06
N HIS A 133 -20.19 0.15 12.13
CA HIS A 133 -21.63 0.45 12.10
C HIS A 133 -22.33 0.00 13.38
N ALA A 134 -22.01 -1.19 13.89
CA ALA A 134 -22.55 -1.68 15.16
C ALA A 134 -22.14 -0.78 16.35
N ALA A 135 -20.87 -0.41 16.44
CA ALA A 135 -20.37 0.49 17.48
C ALA A 135 -21.02 1.89 17.41
N TRP A 136 -21.16 2.44 16.21
CA TRP A 136 -21.86 3.72 16.00
C TRP A 136 -23.33 3.66 16.40
N SER A 137 -24.01 2.53 16.13
CA SER A 137 -25.39 2.33 16.58
C SER A 137 -25.48 2.37 18.10
N GLN A 138 -24.58 1.67 18.81
CA GLN A 138 -24.55 1.67 20.28
C GLN A 138 -24.30 3.07 20.85
N ILE A 139 -23.37 3.82 20.28
CA ILE A 139 -23.08 5.21 20.70
C ILE A 139 -24.28 6.13 20.43
N SER A 140 -24.95 5.96 19.29
CA SER A 140 -26.13 6.78 18.94
C SER A 140 -27.31 6.56 19.89
N ILE A 141 -27.45 5.34 20.43
CA ILE A 141 -28.46 5.01 21.45
C ILE A 141 -28.02 5.59 22.81
N ALA A 142 -26.77 5.38 23.22
CA ALA A 142 -26.23 5.88 24.48
C ALA A 142 -26.23 7.42 24.58
N SER A 143 -26.06 8.11 23.46
CA SER A 143 -26.13 9.58 23.37
C SER A 143 -27.57 10.12 23.26
N GLY A 144 -28.59 9.27 23.32
CA GLY A 144 -30.00 9.68 23.25
C GLY A 144 -30.45 10.15 21.86
N ARG A 145 -29.64 9.96 20.82
CA ARG A 145 -29.96 10.37 19.43
C ARG A 145 -30.93 9.41 18.72
N ARG A 146 -31.04 8.16 19.16
CA ARG A 146 -31.99 7.16 18.63
C ARG A 146 -32.69 6.45 19.79
N THR A 147 -34.02 6.33 19.72
CA THR A 147 -34.79 5.45 20.61
C THR A 147 -34.57 3.99 20.22
N PRO A 148 -34.53 3.05 21.18
CA PRO A 148 -34.44 1.63 20.87
C PRO A 148 -35.68 1.18 20.08
N LEU A 149 -35.47 0.37 19.03
CA LEU A 149 -36.56 -0.26 18.29
C LEU A 149 -37.32 -1.22 19.22
N PRO A 150 -38.67 -1.24 19.20
CA PRO A 150 -39.44 -2.20 19.96
C PRO A 150 -39.10 -3.62 19.50
N ALA A 151 -38.99 -4.52 20.48
CA ALA A 151 -38.62 -5.93 20.33
C ALA A 151 -39.58 -6.71 19.45
#